data_AF-A0A918DKF9-F1
#
_entry.id   AF-A0A918DKF9-F1
#
_cell.length_a   1.000
_cell.length_b   1.000
_cell.length_c   1.000
_cell.angle_alpha   90.00
_cell.angle_beta   90.00
_cell.angle_gamma   90.00
#
_symmetry.space_group_name_H-M   'P 1'
#
loop_
_entity.id
_entity.type
_entity.pdbx_description
1 polymer ?
#
loop_
_entity_poly.entity_id
_entity_poly.type
_entity_poly.pdbx_seq_one_letter_code
_entity_poly.pdbx_strand_id
1 'polypeptide(L)'
;MTLHESEAWLALDRTDRAAIRAEASVAGCTPYTPGWTAATLVLAQAEAPTQPGDAAGRALDVLERVPADRLRSTSRDRLRTLVNAMSEADIAPVRDLRERARALPPHTDIGGRSTA
;
A
#
# COMPACT_ATOMS: atom_id res chain seq x y z
N MET A 1 11.89 1.87 -13.71
CA MET A 1 12.05 2.92 -12.69
C MET A 1 10.80 3.82 -12.69
N THR A 2 9.62 3.26 -12.36
CA THR A 2 8.30 3.92 -12.57
C THR A 2 7.57 4.25 -11.26
N LEU A 3 7.98 3.65 -10.14
CA LEU A 3 7.34 3.82 -8.84
C LEU A 3 7.45 5.24 -8.28
N HIS A 4 8.66 5.82 -8.26
CA HIS A 4 8.87 7.20 -7.75
C HIS A 4 8.08 8.24 -8.55
N GLU A 5 7.89 8.02 -9.86
CA GLU A 5 7.07 8.89 -10.70
C GLU A 5 5.58 8.80 -10.33
N SER A 6 5.08 7.59 -10.04
CA SER A 6 3.71 7.40 -9.57
C SER A 6 3.46 8.10 -8.23
N GLU A 7 4.39 8.00 -7.28
CA GLU A 7 4.29 8.70 -6.00
C GLU A 7 4.31 10.23 -6.14
N ALA A 8 5.11 10.75 -7.08
CA ALA A 8 5.09 12.17 -7.41
C ALA A 8 3.73 12.60 -7.98
N TRP A 9 3.09 11.76 -8.82
CA TRP A 9 1.74 12.05 -9.31
C TRP A 9 0.67 12.00 -8.22
N LEU A 10 0.78 11.09 -7.24
CA LEU A 10 -0.10 11.08 -6.07
C LEU A 10 0.03 12.37 -5.25
N ALA A 11 1.25 12.85 -5.03
CA ALA A 11 1.49 14.10 -4.31
C ALA A 11 0.90 15.34 -5.02
N LEU A 12 0.62 15.23 -6.33
CA LEU A 12 -0.01 16.27 -7.15
C LEU A 12 -1.51 16.07 -7.38
N ASP A 13 -2.13 15.10 -6.69
CA ASP A 13 -3.54 14.72 -6.85
C ASP A 13 -3.89 14.35 -8.31
N ARG A 14 -2.93 13.73 -9.01
CA ARG A 14 -3.08 13.21 -10.38
C ARG A 14 -3.21 11.70 -10.35
N THR A 15 -4.26 11.23 -9.70
CA THR A 15 -4.54 9.81 -9.42
C THR A 15 -4.58 8.95 -10.68
N ASP A 16 -5.16 9.43 -11.78
CA ASP A 16 -5.20 8.67 -13.06
C ASP A 16 -3.79 8.38 -13.60
N ARG A 17 -2.90 9.39 -13.57
CA ARG A 17 -1.50 9.22 -14.03
C ARG A 17 -0.72 8.35 -13.07
N ALA A 18 -0.97 8.48 -11.77
CA ALA A 18 -0.36 7.64 -10.75
C ALA A 18 -0.74 6.16 -10.97
N ALA A 19 -2.03 5.87 -11.22
CA ALA A 19 -2.54 4.53 -11.44
C ALA A 19 -1.85 3.83 -12.62
N ILE A 20 -1.80 4.48 -13.79
CA ILE A 20 -1.16 3.92 -15.00
C ILE A 20 0.31 3.57 -14.74
N ARG A 21 1.05 4.43 -14.03
CA ARG A 21 2.48 4.18 -13.74
C ARG A 21 2.68 3.14 -12.64
N ALA A 22 1.78 3.08 -11.66
CA ALA A 22 1.81 2.07 -10.61
C ALA A 22 1.50 0.69 -11.19
N GLU A 23 0.49 0.56 -12.04
CA GLU A 23 0.12 -0.69 -12.72
C GLU A 23 1.27 -1.23 -13.57
N ALA A 24 1.92 -0.38 -14.38
CA ALA A 24 3.13 -0.75 -15.11
C ALA A 24 4.27 -1.19 -14.18
N SER A 25 4.40 -0.56 -13.01
CA SER A 25 5.39 -0.96 -12.00
C SER A 25 5.07 -2.31 -11.37
N VAL A 26 3.79 -2.60 -11.08
CA VAL A 26 3.33 -3.90 -10.55
C VAL A 26 3.65 -4.99 -11.56
N ALA A 27 3.29 -4.80 -12.84
CA ALA A 27 3.54 -5.76 -13.91
C ALA A 27 5.04 -6.05 -14.14
N GLY A 28 5.91 -5.07 -13.86
CA GLY A 28 7.35 -5.23 -13.94
C GLY A 28 8.02 -5.88 -12.72
N CYS A 29 7.28 -6.13 -11.63
CA CYS A 29 7.82 -6.71 -10.41
C CYS A 29 7.45 -8.19 -10.27
N THR A 30 8.37 -9.00 -9.75
CA THR A 30 8.04 -10.36 -9.29
C THR A 30 7.05 -10.27 -8.12
N PRO A 31 5.93 -11.01 -8.12
CA PRO A 31 4.95 -11.02 -7.03
C PRO A 31 5.56 -11.26 -5.65
N TYR A 32 4.97 -10.65 -4.63
CA TYR A 32 5.32 -10.81 -3.20
C TYR A 32 6.73 -10.36 -2.83
N THR A 33 7.46 -9.75 -3.76
CA THR A 33 8.70 -9.05 -3.46
C THR A 33 8.42 -7.69 -2.83
N PRO A 34 9.40 -7.08 -2.15
CA PRO A 34 9.25 -5.72 -1.64
C PRO A 34 8.91 -4.68 -2.73
N GLY A 35 9.43 -4.86 -3.95
CA GLY A 35 9.14 -3.98 -5.09
C GLY A 35 7.69 -4.09 -5.53
N TRP A 36 7.19 -5.31 -5.67
CA TRP A 36 5.77 -5.57 -5.96
C TRP A 36 4.86 -5.00 -4.87
N THR A 37 5.20 -5.24 -3.60
CA THR A 37 4.44 -4.75 -2.45
C THR A 37 4.30 -3.23 -2.47
N ALA A 38 5.39 -2.51 -2.71
CA ALA A 38 5.38 -1.06 -2.78
C ALA A 38 4.53 -0.57 -3.97
N ALA A 39 4.70 -1.18 -5.15
CA ALA A 39 3.93 -0.81 -6.35
C ALA A 39 2.43 -1.06 -6.19
N THR A 40 2.04 -2.21 -5.61
CA THR A 40 0.63 -2.56 -5.37
C THR A 40 -0.02 -1.60 -4.37
N LEU A 41 0.68 -1.21 -3.29
CA LEU A 41 0.15 -0.23 -2.33
C LEU A 41 0.06 1.19 -2.89
N VAL A 42 0.92 1.58 -3.84
CA VAL A 42 0.80 2.86 -4.56
C VAL A 42 -0.37 2.83 -5.54
N LEU A 43 -0.57 1.71 -6.26
CA LEU A 43 -1.74 1.53 -7.13
C LEU A 43 -3.04 1.63 -6.34
N ALA A 44 -3.12 0.93 -5.20
CA ALA A 44 -4.27 1.02 -4.31
C ALA A 44 -4.56 2.45 -3.83
N GLN A 45 -3.52 3.24 -3.52
CA GLN A 45 -3.71 4.66 -3.16
C GLN A 45 -4.26 5.50 -4.31
N ALA A 46 -3.83 5.22 -5.54
CA ALA A 46 -4.33 5.92 -6.72
C ALA A 46 -5.80 5.58 -7.03
N GLU A 47 -6.21 4.34 -6.78
CA GLU A 47 -7.59 3.87 -7.00
C GLU A 47 -8.55 4.26 -5.88
N ALA A 48 -8.07 4.43 -4.64
CA ALA A 48 -8.90 4.66 -3.46
C ALA A 48 -10.01 5.73 -3.60
N PRO A 49 -9.79 6.89 -4.26
CA PRO A 49 -10.82 7.91 -4.40
C PRO A 49 -12.01 7.50 -5.26
N THR A 50 -11.82 6.62 -6.24
CA THR A 50 -12.85 6.23 -7.21
C THR A 50 -13.31 4.79 -7.04
N GLN A 51 -12.43 3.91 -6.55
CA GLN A 51 -12.61 2.48 -6.43
C GLN A 51 -12.08 1.97 -5.06
N PRO A 52 -12.67 2.41 -3.93
CA PRO A 52 -12.19 2.04 -2.60
C PRO A 52 -12.27 0.52 -2.32
N GLY A 53 -13.18 -0.19 -2.98
CA GLY A 53 -13.28 -1.66 -2.88
C GLY A 53 -12.07 -2.37 -3.49
N ASP A 54 -11.68 -1.97 -4.69
CA ASP A 54 -10.53 -2.56 -5.40
C ASP A 54 -9.22 -2.18 -4.72
N ALA A 55 -9.09 -0.91 -4.31
CA ALA A 55 -7.97 -0.45 -3.50
C ALA A 55 -7.80 -1.27 -2.21
N ALA A 56 -8.90 -1.53 -1.49
CA ALA A 56 -8.86 -2.36 -0.30
C ALA A 56 -8.52 -3.81 -0.62
N GLY A 57 -9.10 -4.40 -1.67
CA GLY A 57 -8.82 -5.76 -2.10
C GLY A 57 -7.33 -5.97 -2.43
N ARG A 58 -6.69 -5.03 -3.13
CA ARG A 58 -5.26 -5.08 -3.41
C ARG A 58 -4.40 -5.04 -2.15
N ALA A 59 -4.74 -4.17 -1.21
CA ALA A 59 -4.01 -4.07 0.04
C ALA A 59 -4.20 -5.31 0.93
N LEU A 60 -5.38 -5.93 0.90
CA LEU A 60 -5.64 -7.20 1.57
C LEU A 60 -4.82 -8.35 0.96
N ASP A 61 -4.68 -8.43 -0.36
CA ASP A 61 -3.82 -9.44 -1.01
C ASP A 61 -2.34 -9.27 -0.59
N VAL A 62 -1.86 -8.03 -0.47
CA VAL A 62 -0.53 -7.78 0.10
C VAL A 62 -0.42 -8.34 1.52
N LEU A 63 -1.38 -8.05 2.40
CA LEU A 63 -1.36 -8.50 3.79
C LEU A 63 -1.51 -10.02 3.94
N GLU A 64 -2.20 -10.68 3.01
CA GLU A 64 -2.37 -12.13 2.99
C GLU A 64 -1.10 -12.85 2.50
N ARG A 65 -0.41 -12.27 1.52
CA ARG A 65 0.71 -12.92 0.82
C ARG A 65 2.08 -12.55 1.33
N VAL A 66 2.23 -11.37 1.92
CA VAL A 66 3.51 -10.84 2.41
C VAL A 66 3.55 -10.94 3.93
N PRO A 67 4.44 -11.77 4.50
CA PRO A 67 4.61 -11.87 5.94
C PRO A 67 4.87 -10.50 6.58
N ALA A 68 4.26 -10.25 7.74
CA ALA A 68 4.33 -8.93 8.41
C ALA A 68 5.76 -8.50 8.78
N ASP A 69 6.64 -9.45 9.08
CA ASP A 69 8.08 -9.27 9.31
C ASP A 69 8.84 -8.84 8.04
N ARG A 70 8.33 -9.17 6.85
CA ARG A 70 8.90 -8.78 5.56
C ARG A 70 8.32 -7.49 4.99
N LEU A 71 7.20 -7.02 5.54
CA LEU A 71 6.64 -5.73 5.18
C LEU A 71 7.61 -4.63 5.68
N ARG A 72 8.18 -3.82 4.78
CA ARG A 72 9.12 -2.76 5.18
C ARG A 72 8.39 -1.59 5.86
N SER A 73 9.09 -0.77 6.64
CA SER A 73 8.53 0.46 7.23
C SER A 73 7.82 1.34 6.20
N THR A 74 8.45 1.58 5.05
CA THR A 74 7.85 2.43 4.01
C THR A 74 6.62 1.81 3.35
N SER A 75 6.48 0.48 3.34
CA SER A 75 5.25 -0.19 2.89
C SER A 75 4.15 -0.07 3.95
N ARG A 76 4.49 -0.17 5.25
CA ARG A 76 3.55 0.13 6.33
C ARG A 76 3.06 1.58 6.29
N ASP A 77 3.93 2.54 5.97
CA ASP A 77 3.55 3.94 5.82
C ASP A 77 2.55 4.14 4.68
N ARG A 78 2.81 3.53 3.52
CA ARG A 78 1.87 3.54 2.38
C ARG A 78 0.52 2.92 2.74
N LEU A 79 0.51 1.80 3.47
CA LEU A 79 -0.71 1.17 3.95
C LEU A 79 -1.50 2.09 4.89
N ARG A 80 -0.82 2.79 5.80
CA ARG A 80 -1.45 3.77 6.69
C ARG A 80 -2.04 4.95 5.92
N THR A 81 -1.31 5.48 4.94
CA THR A 81 -1.82 6.53 4.05
C THR A 81 -3.08 6.08 3.30
N LEU A 82 -3.06 4.87 2.74
CA LEU A 82 -4.20 4.28 2.07
C LEU A 82 -5.42 4.16 3.00
N VAL A 83 -5.23 3.61 4.21
CA VAL A 83 -6.30 3.46 5.20
C VAL A 83 -6.91 4.82 5.57
N ASN A 84 -6.08 5.86 5.72
CA ASN A 84 -6.55 7.21 6.01
C ASN A 84 -7.31 7.83 4.83
N ALA A 85 -6.83 7.63 3.60
CA ALA A 85 -7.49 8.16 2.40
C ALA A 85 -8.91 7.60 2.20
N MET A 86 -9.18 6.41 2.74
CA MET A 86 -10.50 5.77 2.67
C MET A 86 -11.31 5.95 3.97
N SER A 87 -11.01 6.92 4.86
CA SER A 87 -11.68 7.04 6.17
C SER A 87 -13.21 7.10 6.10
N GLU A 88 -13.73 7.78 5.08
CA GLU A 88 -15.17 7.99 4.87
C GLU A 88 -15.86 6.79 4.19
N ALA A 89 -15.10 5.86 3.62
CA ALA A 89 -15.68 4.67 2.98
C ALA A 89 -16.08 3.64 4.04
N ASP A 90 -17.38 3.31 4.12
CA ASP A 90 -17.91 2.27 5.00
C ASP A 90 -18.39 1.05 4.20
N ILE A 91 -17.41 0.31 3.66
CA ILE A 91 -17.65 -0.96 2.95
C ILE A 91 -16.86 -2.08 3.60
N ALA A 92 -17.35 -3.32 3.47
CA ALA A 92 -16.76 -4.48 4.13
C ALA A 92 -15.25 -4.67 3.87
N PRO A 93 -14.72 -4.55 2.62
CA PRO A 93 -13.29 -4.69 2.37
C PRO A 93 -12.43 -3.63 3.08
N VAL A 94 -12.91 -2.39 3.15
CA VAL A 94 -12.20 -1.29 3.82
C VAL A 94 -12.17 -1.50 5.33
N ARG A 95 -13.27 -2.00 5.93
CA ARG A 95 -13.32 -2.35 7.36
C ARG A 95 -12.34 -3.47 7.69
N ASP A 96 -12.35 -4.57 6.93
CA ASP A 96 -11.40 -5.68 7.10
C ASP A 96 -9.95 -5.20 6.97
N LEU A 97 -9.66 -4.36 5.96
CA LEU A 97 -8.34 -3.77 5.80
C LEU A 97 -7.91 -2.95 7.03
N ARG A 98 -8.80 -2.11 7.57
CA ARG A 98 -8.52 -1.31 8.78
C ARG A 98 -8.21 -2.21 9.97
N GLU A 99 -8.98 -3.28 10.16
CA GLU A 99 -8.80 -4.23 11.24
C GLU A 99 -7.45 -4.95 11.13
N ARG A 100 -7.14 -5.50 9.96
CA ARG A 100 -5.86 -6.18 9.72
C ARG A 100 -4.66 -5.23 9.83
N ALA A 101 -4.78 -4.01 9.32
CA ALA A 101 -3.73 -3.00 9.45
C ALA A 101 -3.45 -2.62 10.92
N ARG A 102 -4.50 -2.56 11.76
CA ARG A 102 -4.36 -2.34 13.21
C ARG A 102 -3.76 -3.54 13.95
N ALA A 103 -4.01 -4.75 13.46
CA ALA A 103 -3.49 -5.99 14.04
C ALA A 103 -2.03 -6.30 13.63
N LEU A 104 -1.42 -5.50 12.74
CA LEU A 104 -0.04 -5.73 12.32
C LEU A 104 0.93 -5.62 13.50
N PRO A 105 1.82 -6.60 13.68
CA PRO A 105 2.85 -6.50 14.70
C PRO A 105 3.80 -5.34 14.37
N PRO A 106 4.42 -4.73 15.41
CA PRO A 106 5.41 -3.69 15.22
C PRO A 106 6.54 -4.21 14.32
N HIS A 107 7.03 -3.34 13.42
CA HIS A 107 8.16 -3.68 12.58
C HIS A 107 9.39 -3.81 13.47
N THR A 108 9.93 -5.03 13.58
CA THR A 108 11.25 -5.22 14.19
C THR A 108 12.26 -4.93 13.10
N ASP A 109 12.78 -3.71 13.06
CA ASP A 109 13.85 -3.40 12.13
C ASP A 109 15.09 -4.21 12.55
N ILE A 110 15.63 -5.03 11.64
CA ILE A 110 16.96 -5.65 11.80
C ILE A 110 17.99 -4.55 11.48
N GLY A 111 17.89 -3.47 12.23
CA GLY A 111 18.68 -2.26 12.16
C GLY A 111 18.78 -1.79 13.58
N GLY A 112 19.80 -2.27 14.30
CA GLY A 112 20.01 -2.00 15.71
C GLY A 112 19.95 -0.50 16.02
N ARG A 113 18.80 -0.05 16.49
CA ARG A 113 18.65 1.14 17.31
C ARG A 113 17.42 0.97 18.19
N SER A 114 17.67 0.48 19.40
CA SER A 114 16.76 0.75 20.53
C SER A 114 16.69 2.26 20.70
N THR A 115 15.52 2.84 20.55
CA THR A 115 15.22 4.13 21.18
C THR A 115 14.58 3.81 22.52
N ALA A 116 15.42 3.92 23.55
CA ALA A 116 14.99 4.04 24.94
C ALA A 116 14.30 5.39 25.18
#